data_AF-A0AAV2T0E5-F1
#
_entry.id   AF-A0AAV2T0E5-F1
#
_cell.length_a   1.000
_cell.length_b   1.000
_cell.length_c   1.000
_cell.angle_alpha   90.00
_cell.angle_beta   90.00
_cell.angle_gamma   90.00
#
_symmetry.space_group_name_H-M   'P 1'
#
loop_
_entity.id
_entity.type
_entity.pdbx_description
1 polymer ?
#
loop_
_entity_poly.entity_id
_entity_poly.type
_entity_poly.pdbx_seq_one_letter_code
_entity_poly.pdbx_strand_id
1 'polypeptide(L)'
;VAVRVRPFNKREKARDSKCIIQMKGKITTVVNPEDKDDFKSYTYDHSYWSFDGGKEDANGYLAPQNDKYADQQMVYDDMGASVLKNAWAGYNATLFAYGQTGSGKSWSVIGYGAN
;
A
#
# COMPACT_ATOMS: atom_id res chain seq x y z
N VAL A 1 -11.74 -0.96 -5.50
CA VAL A 1 -10.40 -0.55 -5.97
C VAL A 1 -9.62 0.04 -4.81
N ALA A 2 -8.42 -0.46 -4.58
CA ALA A 2 -7.54 0.01 -3.51
C ALA A 2 -6.21 0.50 -4.07
N VAL A 3 -5.58 1.46 -3.40
CA VAL A 3 -4.23 1.94 -3.70
C VAL A 3 -3.34 1.78 -2.48
N ARG A 4 -2.04 1.51 -2.70
CA ARG A 4 -1.07 1.32 -1.63
C ARG A 4 0.23 2.04 -1.95
N VAL A 5 0.72 2.83 -1.00
CA VAL A 5 2.03 3.48 -1.11
C VAL A 5 3.06 2.70 -0.29
N ARG A 6 4.18 2.33 -0.91
CA ARG A 6 5.28 1.60 -0.27
C ARG A 6 6.36 2.56 0.29
N PRO A 7 7.23 2.11 1.19
CA PRO A 7 8.40 2.90 1.61
C PRO A 7 9.35 3.14 0.45
N PHE A 8 10.24 4.11 0.60
CA PHE A 8 11.31 4.33 -0.38
C PHE A 8 12.24 3.12 -0.54
N ASN A 9 12.58 2.84 -1.79
CA ASN A 9 13.61 1.86 -2.13
C ASN A 9 15.01 2.45 -1.97
N LYS A 10 16.05 1.61 -2.10
CA LYS A 10 17.45 2.02 -1.94
C LYS A 10 17.85 3.18 -2.87
N ARG A 11 17.34 3.20 -4.11
CA ARG A 11 17.65 4.21 -5.12
C ARG A 11 17.01 5.56 -4.80
N GLU A 12 15.78 5.56 -4.31
CA GLU A 12 15.04 6.78 -3.90
C GLU A 12 15.69 7.40 -2.65
N LYS A 13 16.08 6.57 -1.67
CA LYS A 13 16.86 7.02 -0.50
C LYS A 13 18.21 7.60 -0.89
N ALA A 14 18.95 6.94 -1.79
CA ALA A 14 20.27 7.42 -2.25
C ALA A 14 20.19 8.73 -3.05
N ARG A 15 19.02 9.09 -3.57
CA ARG A 15 18.77 10.32 -4.33
C ARG A 15 18.09 11.41 -3.49
N ASP A 16 17.94 11.19 -2.19
CA ASP A 16 17.20 12.08 -1.30
C ASP A 16 15.82 12.48 -1.85
N SER A 17 15.11 11.49 -2.39
CA SER A 17 13.81 11.70 -3.02
C SER A 17 12.77 12.13 -1.99
N LYS A 18 11.90 13.08 -2.36
CA LYS A 18 10.81 13.56 -1.51
C LYS A 18 9.54 12.76 -1.75
N CYS A 19 8.78 12.49 -0.69
CA CYS A 19 7.51 11.78 -0.82
C CYS A 19 6.47 12.77 -1.35
N ILE A 20 5.93 12.48 -2.53
CA ILE A 20 4.91 13.31 -3.19
C ILE A 20 3.49 12.78 -2.99
N ILE A 21 3.33 11.71 -2.21
CA ILE A 21 2.05 11.07 -1.94
C ILE A 21 1.58 11.45 -0.54
N GLN A 22 0.31 11.80 -0.42
CA GLN A 22 -0.38 11.99 0.85
C GLN A 22 -1.68 11.18 0.81
N MET A 23 -2.06 10.59 1.95
CA MET A 23 -3.31 9.84 2.06
C MET A 23 -4.06 10.27 3.31
N LYS A 24 -5.36 10.51 3.17
CA LYS A 24 -6.29 10.83 4.26
C LYS A 24 -7.61 10.09 4.03
N GLY A 25 -7.89 9.08 4.84
CA GLY A 25 -9.04 8.21 4.65
C GLY A 25 -8.98 7.56 3.27
N LYS A 26 -10.02 7.78 2.45
CA LYS A 26 -10.14 7.23 1.09
C LYS A 26 -9.48 8.08 0.00
N ILE A 27 -8.91 9.22 0.36
CA ILE A 27 -8.34 10.19 -0.58
C ILE A 27 -6.83 10.02 -0.64
N THR A 28 -6.30 9.87 -1.86
CA THR A 28 -4.87 9.87 -2.17
C THR A 28 -4.55 11.09 -3.02
N THR A 29 -3.64 11.93 -2.52
CA THR A 29 -3.20 13.17 -3.15
C THR A 29 -1.77 13.02 -3.65
N VAL A 30 -1.55 13.40 -4.90
CA VAL A 30 -0.23 13.52 -5.53
C VAL A 30 0.12 15.00 -5.62
N VAL A 31 1.23 15.40 -5.03
CA VAL A 31 1.72 16.78 -5.02
C VAL A 31 2.81 16.94 -6.07
N ASN A 32 2.75 18.00 -6.88
CA ASN A 32 3.82 18.30 -7.82
C ASN A 32 5.09 18.69 -7.03
N PRO A 33 6.26 18.06 -7.30
CA PRO A 33 7.49 18.39 -6.59
C PRO A 33 8.02 19.81 -6.89
N GLU A 34 7.63 20.43 -8.01
CA GLU A 34 8.06 21.77 -8.42
C GLU A 34 7.12 22.87 -7.92
N ASP A 35 5.83 22.57 -7.76
CA ASP A 35 4.81 23.48 -7.26
C ASP A 35 3.91 22.77 -6.23
N LYS A 36 3.98 23.21 -4.97
CA LYS A 36 3.22 22.58 -3.87
C LYS A 36 1.73 22.86 -3.92
N ASP A 37 1.32 23.92 -4.63
CA ASP A 37 -0.09 24.29 -4.78
C ASP A 37 -0.74 23.54 -5.95
N ASP A 38 0.06 22.96 -6.86
CA ASP A 38 -0.40 22.01 -7.87
C ASP A 38 -0.44 20.59 -7.31
N PHE A 39 -1.65 20.16 -6.91
CA PHE A 39 -1.90 18.81 -6.42
C PHE A 39 -3.15 18.20 -7.04
N LYS A 40 -3.14 16.87 -7.17
CA LYS A 40 -4.26 16.09 -7.70
C LYS A 40 -4.71 15.06 -6.68
N SER A 41 -6.00 15.08 -6.36
CA SER A 41 -6.60 14.18 -5.38
C SER A 41 -7.51 13.16 -6.06
N TYR A 42 -7.41 11.91 -5.63
CA TYR A 42 -8.16 10.78 -6.16
C TYR A 42 -8.82 10.03 -5.00
N THR A 43 -10.06 9.59 -5.19
CA THR A 43 -10.79 8.82 -4.17
C THR A 43 -10.88 7.37 -4.59
N TYR A 44 -10.61 6.46 -3.65
CA TYR A 44 -10.66 5.01 -3.84
C TYR A 44 -11.54 4.36 -2.75
N ASP A 45 -11.76 3.05 -2.84
CA ASP A 45 -12.44 2.34 -1.75
C ASP A 45 -11.53 2.25 -0.52
N HIS A 46 -10.23 2.02 -0.74
CA HIS A 46 -9.19 1.97 0.29
C HIS A 46 -7.91 2.67 -0.20
N SER A 47 -7.27 3.43 0.70
CA SER A 47 -5.96 4.06 0.49
C SER A 47 -5.00 3.65 1.60
N TYR A 48 -4.15 2.67 1.31
CA TYR A 48 -3.22 2.07 2.26
C TYR A 48 -1.90 2.83 2.33
N TRP A 49 -1.64 3.43 3.49
CA TRP A 49 -0.38 4.08 3.78
C TRP A 49 0.60 3.08 4.39
N SER A 50 1.49 2.51 3.57
CA SER A 50 2.56 1.61 4.04
C SER A 50 3.94 2.25 3.90
N PHE A 51 4.03 3.58 3.88
CA PHE A 51 5.26 4.31 3.58
C PHE A 51 6.20 4.42 4.79
N ASP A 52 5.67 4.79 5.96
CA ASP A 52 6.40 4.94 7.22
C ASP A 52 5.55 4.49 8.40
N GLY A 53 6.18 4.24 9.55
CA GLY A 53 5.47 3.78 10.76
C GLY A 53 5.30 2.26 10.87
N GLY A 54 5.94 1.47 10.01
CA GLY A 54 6.09 0.03 10.21
C GLY A 54 7.39 -0.28 10.96
N LYS A 55 7.36 -1.27 11.85
CA LYS A 55 8.55 -1.81 12.52
C LYS A 55 8.57 -3.33 12.37
N GLU A 56 9.70 -3.84 11.93
CA GLU A 56 9.92 -5.28 11.80
C GLU A 56 10.01 -5.90 13.20
N ASP A 57 9.23 -6.95 13.44
CA ASP A 57 9.27 -7.74 14.66
C ASP A 57 10.33 -8.85 14.58
N ALA A 58 10.42 -9.66 15.64
CA ALA A 58 11.40 -10.75 15.71
C ALA A 58 11.17 -11.86 14.66
N ASN A 59 9.97 -11.93 14.09
CA ASN A 59 9.59 -12.92 13.09
C ASN A 59 9.77 -12.39 11.67
N GLY A 60 10.09 -11.10 11.47
CA GLY A 60 10.19 -10.47 10.15
C GLY A 60 8.91 -9.77 9.71
N TYR A 61 7.86 -9.75 10.54
CA TYR A 61 6.61 -9.06 10.22
C TYR A 61 6.76 -7.55 10.40
N LEU A 62 6.34 -6.78 9.41
CA LEU A 62 6.24 -5.33 9.50
C LEU A 62 4.94 -4.92 10.20
N ALA A 63 5.00 -4.87 11.53
CA ALA A 63 3.88 -4.47 12.37
C ALA A 63 3.68 -2.93 12.38
N PRO A 64 2.44 -2.45 12.47
CA PRO A 64 2.14 -1.03 12.60
C PRO A 64 2.62 -0.49 13.95
N GLN A 65 3.33 0.64 13.93
CA GLN A 65 3.67 1.43 15.13
C GLN A 65 2.67 2.56 15.38
N ASN A 66 1.79 2.83 14.42
CA ASN A 66 0.75 3.83 14.52
C ASN A 66 -0.47 3.41 13.68
N ASP A 67 -1.62 4.04 13.94
CA ASP A 67 -2.89 3.74 13.26
C ASP A 67 -2.90 4.10 11.77
N LYS A 68 -1.87 4.82 11.30
CA LYS A 68 -1.76 5.22 9.89
C LYS A 68 -1.13 4.13 9.03
N TYR A 69 -0.26 3.28 9.61
CA TYR A 69 0.45 2.26 8.84
C TYR A 69 -0.48 1.09 8.48
N ALA A 70 -0.61 0.83 7.18
CA ALA A 70 -1.31 -0.33 6.66
C ALA A 70 -0.32 -1.50 6.46
N ASP A 71 -0.41 -2.51 7.32
CA ASP A 71 0.37 -3.74 7.24
C ASP A 71 -0.20 -4.73 6.20
N GLN A 72 0.36 -5.94 6.13
CA GLN A 72 -0.14 -6.99 5.23
C GLN A 72 -1.51 -7.55 5.68
N GLN A 73 -1.77 -7.57 6.98
CA GLN A 73 -2.96 -8.18 7.56
C GLN A 73 -4.19 -7.32 7.24
N MET A 74 -4.09 -6.00 7.42
CA MET A 74 -5.13 -5.04 7.05
C MET A 74 -5.51 -5.14 5.57
N VAL A 75 -4.52 -5.24 4.66
CA VAL A 75 -4.80 -5.38 3.22
C VAL A 75 -5.48 -6.71 2.91
N TYR A 76 -5.11 -7.78 3.61
CA TYR A 76 -5.78 -9.08 3.47
C TYR A 76 -7.22 -9.02 3.99
N ASP A 77 -7.47 -8.45 5.16
CA ASP A 77 -8.81 -8.41 5.77
C ASP A 77 -9.78 -7.56 4.93
N ASP A 78 -9.31 -6.42 4.42
CA ASP A 78 -10.13 -5.53 3.61
C ASP A 78 -10.38 -6.08 2.18
N MET A 79 -9.39 -6.74 1.56
CA MET A 79 -9.47 -7.16 0.15
C MET A 79 -9.45 -8.68 -0.02
N GLY A 80 -8.44 -9.36 0.53
CA GLY A 80 -8.20 -10.79 0.34
C GLY A 80 -9.30 -11.68 0.92
N ALA A 81 -9.79 -11.37 2.11
CA ALA A 81 -10.85 -12.12 2.77
C ALA A 81 -12.14 -12.14 1.94
N SER A 82 -12.47 -11.03 1.28
CA SER A 82 -13.63 -10.95 0.39
C SER A 82 -13.50 -11.86 -0.84
N VAL A 83 -12.30 -11.92 -1.43
CA VAL A 83 -11.98 -12.80 -2.57
C VAL A 83 -12.11 -14.26 -2.16
N LEU A 84 -11.55 -14.62 -1.00
CA LEU A 84 -11.63 -15.98 -0.45
C LEU A 84 -13.08 -16.39 -0.16
N LYS A 85 -13.86 -15.51 0.48
CA LYS A 85 -15.27 -15.74 0.78
C LYS A 85 -16.09 -15.99 -0.49
N ASN A 86 -15.87 -15.19 -1.54
CA ASN A 86 -16.56 -15.37 -2.82
C ASN A 86 -16.19 -16.70 -3.49
N ALA A 87 -14.91 -17.08 -3.44
CA ALA A 87 -14.46 -18.38 -3.94
C ALA A 87 -15.15 -19.54 -3.20
N TRP A 88 -15.27 -19.45 -1.86
CA TRP A 88 -15.97 -20.46 -1.05
C TRP A 88 -17.47 -20.54 -1.33
N ALA A 89 -18.09 -19.42 -1.70
CA ALA A 89 -19.50 -19.38 -2.12
C ALA A 89 -19.73 -19.92 -3.55
N GLY A 90 -18.67 -20.36 -4.24
CA GLY A 90 -18.74 -20.90 -5.60
C GLY A 90 -18.72 -19.83 -6.70
N TYR A 91 -18.37 -18.58 -6.37
CA TYR A 91 -18.22 -17.50 -7.34
C TYR A 91 -16.78 -17.43 -7.87
N ASN A 92 -16.66 -17.04 -9.14
CA ASN A 92 -15.37 -16.64 -9.70
C ASN A 92 -14.98 -15.27 -9.12
N ALA A 93 -13.86 -15.20 -8.41
CA ALA A 93 -13.29 -13.98 -7.88
C ALA A 93 -11.94 -13.69 -8.54
N THR A 94 -11.60 -12.41 -8.74
CA THR A 94 -10.33 -12.02 -9.37
C THR A 94 -9.75 -10.80 -8.68
N LEU A 95 -8.45 -10.83 -8.43
CA LEU A 95 -7.67 -9.74 -7.84
C LEU A 95 -6.47 -9.45 -8.76
N PHE A 96 -6.33 -8.18 -9.16
CA PHE A 96 -5.20 -7.72 -9.96
C PHE A 96 -4.34 -6.76 -9.15
N ALA A 97 -3.02 -6.96 -9.20
CA ALA A 97 -2.05 -5.97 -8.73
C ALA A 97 -1.51 -5.18 -9.92
N TYR A 98 -1.72 -3.87 -9.92
CA TYR A 98 -1.32 -2.97 -11.00
C TYR A 98 -0.36 -1.89 -10.50
N GLY A 99 0.57 -1.47 -11.36
CA GLY A 99 1.53 -0.41 -11.06
C GLY A 99 2.88 -0.62 -11.74
N GLN A 100 3.73 0.42 -11.75
CA GLN A 100 5.06 0.38 -12.36
C GLN A 100 5.96 -0.72 -11.75
N THR A 101 7.04 -1.09 -12.44
CA THR A 101 8.05 -2.00 -11.88
C THR A 101 8.63 -1.43 -10.57
N GLY A 102 8.75 -2.29 -9.56
CA GLY A 102 9.22 -1.88 -8.23
C GLY A 102 8.20 -1.13 -7.37
N SER A 103 6.93 -1.01 -7.76
CA SER A 103 5.88 -0.35 -6.93
C SER A 103 5.35 -1.21 -5.76
N GLY A 104 5.70 -2.49 -5.68
CA GLY A 104 5.22 -3.38 -4.60
C GLY A 104 4.06 -4.31 -4.98
N LYS A 105 3.85 -4.59 -6.27
CA LYS A 105 2.84 -5.55 -6.75
C LYS A 105 3.01 -6.94 -6.12
N SER A 106 4.19 -7.56 -6.28
CA SER A 106 4.47 -8.88 -5.71
C SER A 106 4.44 -8.86 -4.18
N TRP A 107 4.94 -7.79 -3.55
CA TRP A 107 4.83 -7.58 -2.10
C TRP A 107 3.37 -7.60 -1.62
N SER A 108 2.47 -6.95 -2.35
CA SER A 108 1.07 -6.82 -1.92
C SER A 108 0.24 -8.09 -2.14
N VAL A 109 0.63 -8.98 -3.06
CA VAL A 109 -0.13 -10.21 -3.37
C VAL A 109 0.47 -11.44 -2.71
N ILE A 110 1.81 -11.54 -2.71
CA ILE A 110 2.54 -12.72 -2.27
C ILE A 110 3.28 -12.43 -0.96
N GLY A 111 3.82 -11.22 -0.80
CA GLY A 111 4.76 -10.88 0.27
C GLY A 111 6.17 -11.43 0.02
N TYR A 112 7.09 -11.23 0.98
CA TYR A 112 8.42 -11.85 0.95
C TYR A 112 8.84 -12.28 2.36
N GLY A 113 9.12 -13.57 2.56
CA GLY A 113 9.49 -14.10 3.87
C GLY A 113 8.31 -14.19 4.84
N ALA A 114 8.59 -14.19 6.14
CA ALA A 114 7.57 -14.11 7.17
C ALA A 114 6.94 -12.70 7.10
N ASN A 115 5.70 -12.68 6.60
CA ASN A 115 4.82 -11.52 6.64
C ASN A 115 3.94 -11.73 7.85
#